data_AF-A0A1W9QQ65-F1
#
_entry.id   AF-A0A1W9QQ65-F1
#
_cell.length_a   1.000
_cell.length_b   1.000
_cell.length_c   1.000
_cell.angle_alpha   90.00
_cell.angle_beta   90.00
_cell.angle_gamma   90.00
#
_symmetry.space_group_name_H-M   'P 1'
#
loop_
_entity.id
_entity.type
_entity.pdbx_description
1 polymer ?
#
loop_
_entity_poly.entity_id
_entity_poly.type
_entity_poly.pdbx_seq_one_letter_code
_entity_poly.pdbx_strand_id
1 'polypeptide(L)'
;MIIQNPTYNFLPNVKQILFLTFITLLIFLFGNRDGMSQNIAGNNPVNARIAFYNVENLFDVYDDSLARDEEFTPEGPRHWNNNKFYKKINNTYKVIMALGESGPPVIVGLCEIENRFVLEKLVYDTPLKNFNYRIIQFESPDRRGIDVALLYRANLFEPLFSEAVPVLFPFDTASRTRDILHVKGVLLNTDTVHIFVNHWPSRYGGYLPTVPKRNYAAQVLKAKTDSIL
;
A
#
# COMPACT_ATOMS: atom_id res chain seq x y z
N MET A 1 43.16 -48.89 -32.59
CA MET A 1 42.56 -48.41 -33.86
C MET A 1 41.16 -48.98 -33.94
N ILE A 2 40.15 -48.15 -34.25
CA ILE A 2 38.75 -48.54 -34.49
C ILE A 2 37.97 -49.10 -33.28
N ILE A 3 36.66 -48.85 -33.31
CA ILE A 3 35.61 -49.11 -32.31
C ILE A 3 35.03 -50.53 -32.48
N GLN A 4 34.59 -51.20 -31.41
CA GLN A 4 33.48 -52.18 -31.49
C GLN A 4 32.79 -52.47 -30.13
N ASN A 5 31.48 -52.18 -30.07
CA ASN A 5 30.45 -52.95 -29.34
C ASN A 5 30.04 -54.14 -30.25
N PRO A 6 29.32 -55.22 -29.85
CA PRO A 6 28.24 -55.32 -28.83
C PRO A 6 28.44 -56.55 -27.87
N THR A 7 27.51 -57.17 -27.12
CA THR A 7 26.09 -57.57 -27.31
C THR A 7 25.30 -57.78 -26.00
N TYR A 8 23.97 -57.89 -26.13
CA TYR A 8 23.03 -58.37 -25.10
C TYR A 8 22.86 -59.89 -25.16
N ASN A 9 22.62 -60.54 -24.00
CA ASN A 9 21.45 -61.39 -23.70
C ASN A 9 21.66 -62.27 -22.46
N PHE A 10 20.68 -62.33 -21.54
CA PHE A 10 19.93 -63.57 -21.23
C PHE A 10 18.78 -63.29 -20.23
N LEU A 11 17.54 -63.63 -20.65
CA LEU A 11 16.34 -63.83 -19.81
C LEU A 11 16.11 -65.36 -19.72
N PRO A 12 15.48 -65.94 -18.66
CA PRO A 12 14.06 -65.77 -18.32
C PRO A 12 13.86 -65.57 -16.79
N ASN A 13 12.74 -65.77 -16.08
CA ASN A 13 11.34 -66.23 -16.30
C ASN A 13 10.49 -65.62 -15.13
N VAL A 14 9.16 -65.61 -15.00
CA VAL A 14 8.02 -66.25 -15.69
C VAL A 14 6.91 -65.20 -15.95
N LYS A 15 5.83 -65.60 -16.62
CA LYS A 15 4.60 -64.85 -16.95
C LYS A 15 3.75 -64.41 -15.73
N GLN A 16 3.13 -63.23 -15.88
CA GLN A 16 1.72 -62.89 -15.60
C GLN A 16 1.03 -63.33 -14.27
N ILE A 17 0.48 -62.32 -13.57
CA ILE A 17 -0.96 -62.22 -13.26
C ILE A 17 -1.30 -60.72 -13.09
N LEU A 18 -2.47 -60.26 -13.58
CA LEU A 18 -2.97 -58.92 -13.26
C LEU A 18 -3.71 -58.94 -11.94
N PHE A 19 -3.48 -57.93 -11.10
CA PHE A 19 -4.42 -57.55 -10.05
C PHE A 19 -4.52 -56.02 -9.98
N LEU A 20 -5.53 -55.44 -10.63
CA LEU A 20 -5.96 -54.08 -10.31
C LEU A 20 -6.74 -54.15 -9.00
N THR A 21 -6.28 -53.46 -7.96
CA THR A 21 -7.17 -53.03 -6.88
C THR A 21 -6.67 -51.72 -6.30
N PHE A 22 -7.62 -50.82 -6.03
CA PHE A 22 -7.40 -49.52 -5.39
C PHE A 22 -6.47 -49.64 -4.16
N ILE A 23 -5.39 -48.85 -4.16
CA ILE A 23 -4.85 -48.30 -2.92
C ILE A 23 -5.30 -46.85 -2.86
N THR A 24 -6.23 -46.57 -1.95
CA THR A 24 -6.87 -45.26 -1.82
C THR A 24 -5.84 -44.22 -1.38
N LEU A 25 -5.66 -43.17 -2.18
CA LEU A 25 -4.86 -42.01 -1.77
C LEU A 25 -5.48 -41.40 -0.50
N LEU A 26 -4.72 -41.35 0.59
CA LEU A 26 -5.18 -40.81 1.87
C LEU A 26 -5.23 -39.27 1.81
N ILE A 27 -6.19 -38.73 1.07
CA ILE A 27 -6.49 -37.31 1.05
C ILE A 27 -7.01 -36.94 2.45
N PHE A 28 -6.20 -36.21 3.20
CA PHE A 28 -6.68 -35.47 4.37
C PHE A 28 -7.63 -34.38 3.89
N LEU A 29 -8.91 -34.74 3.76
CA LEU A 29 -10.01 -33.80 3.72
C LEU A 29 -10.02 -33.04 5.05
N PHE A 30 -9.28 -31.94 5.12
CA PHE A 30 -9.52 -30.88 6.08
C PHE A 30 -10.95 -30.41 5.83
N GLY A 31 -11.87 -30.95 6.62
CA GLY A 31 -13.28 -30.91 6.30
C GLY A 31 -13.78 -29.47 6.16
N ASN A 32 -14.66 -29.26 5.19
CA ASN A 32 -15.52 -28.09 5.17
C ASN A 32 -16.26 -28.05 6.51
N ARG A 33 -15.77 -27.20 7.42
CA ARG A 33 -16.62 -26.65 8.47
C ARG A 33 -17.51 -25.65 7.76
N ASP A 34 -18.57 -26.18 7.15
CA ASP A 34 -19.79 -25.43 6.85
C ASP A 34 -20.37 -25.01 8.20
N GLY A 35 -19.74 -23.99 8.79
CA GLY A 35 -20.20 -23.33 9.99
C GLY A 35 -21.57 -22.79 9.66
N MET A 36 -22.59 -23.36 10.29
CA MET A 36 -24.00 -23.05 10.05
C MET A 36 -24.31 -21.67 10.60
N SER A 37 -23.80 -20.65 9.92
CA SER A 37 -24.09 -19.25 10.17
C SER A 37 -25.60 -19.09 9.99
N GLN A 38 -26.29 -18.85 11.10
CA GLN A 38 -27.72 -18.64 11.06
C GLN A 38 -27.96 -17.38 10.23
N ASN A 39 -28.67 -17.54 9.11
CA ASN A 39 -29.06 -16.43 8.25
C ASN A 39 -30.09 -15.54 8.97
N ILE A 40 -29.61 -14.67 9.86
CA ILE A 40 -30.33 -13.50 10.33
C ILE A 40 -30.44 -12.57 9.12
N ALA A 41 -31.49 -12.76 8.33
CA ALA A 41 -31.78 -11.94 7.17
C ALA A 41 -31.99 -10.49 7.61
N GLY A 42 -31.06 -9.59 7.26
CA GLY A 42 -31.21 -8.16 7.55
C GLY A 42 -29.93 -7.33 7.46
N ASN A 43 -28.76 -7.87 7.84
CA ASN A 43 -27.50 -7.13 7.81
C ASN A 43 -26.29 -8.02 7.51
N ASN A 44 -25.78 -7.96 6.28
CA ASN A 44 -24.37 -8.27 6.03
C ASN A 44 -23.53 -7.13 6.62
N PRO A 45 -22.49 -7.38 7.43
CA PRO A 45 -21.66 -6.32 7.96
C PRO A 45 -20.98 -5.55 6.84
N VAL A 46 -21.10 -4.22 6.87
CA VAL A 46 -20.45 -3.34 5.90
C VAL A 46 -18.96 -3.29 6.25
N ASN A 47 -18.15 -4.15 5.64
CA ASN A 47 -16.72 -4.25 5.94
C ASN A 47 -15.97 -3.02 5.42
N ALA A 48 -15.60 -2.10 6.33
CA ALA A 48 -14.71 -0.99 6.03
C ALA A 48 -13.28 -1.48 5.74
N ARG A 49 -12.93 -1.64 4.46
CA ARG A 49 -11.52 -1.83 4.06
C ARG A 49 -10.77 -0.51 4.22
N ILE A 50 -9.64 -0.55 4.93
CA ILE A 50 -8.67 0.55 5.05
C ILE A 50 -7.35 0.05 4.47
N ALA A 51 -6.68 0.86 3.65
CA ALA A 51 -5.42 0.51 3.01
C ALA A 51 -4.33 1.55 3.28
N PHE A 52 -3.06 1.14 3.14
CA PHE A 52 -1.91 2.02 3.03
C PHE A 52 -1.11 1.64 1.78
N TYR A 53 -0.73 2.63 0.95
CA TYR A 53 0.03 2.40 -0.27
C TYR A 53 1.11 3.48 -0.43
N ASN A 54 2.38 3.07 -0.34
CA ASN A 54 3.47 3.88 -0.85
C ASN A 54 3.40 3.86 -2.37
N VAL A 55 3.19 5.01 -3.01
CA VAL A 55 3.01 5.08 -4.46
C VAL A 55 4.34 5.08 -5.23
N GLU A 56 5.49 5.00 -4.56
CA GLU A 56 6.85 5.03 -5.14
C GLU A 56 7.10 6.31 -5.97
N ASN A 57 6.92 7.48 -5.36
CA ASN A 57 7.06 8.81 -5.97
C ASN A 57 6.00 9.07 -7.07
N LEU A 58 4.99 9.86 -6.72
CA LEU A 58 4.02 10.47 -7.62
C LEU A 58 4.22 11.98 -7.60
N PHE A 59 5.04 12.45 -8.55
CA PHE A 59 5.28 13.84 -8.91
C PHE A 59 4.46 14.20 -10.16
N ASP A 60 4.15 15.48 -10.38
CA ASP A 60 3.58 15.99 -11.62
C ASP A 60 4.62 16.12 -12.74
N VAL A 61 4.73 17.23 -13.46
CA VAL A 61 5.67 17.42 -14.59
C VAL A 61 6.26 18.83 -14.64
N TYR A 62 6.05 19.62 -13.59
CA TYR A 62 6.59 20.97 -13.41
C TYR A 62 7.78 20.91 -12.43
N ASP A 63 8.64 21.92 -12.46
CA ASP A 63 9.86 22.00 -11.64
C ASP A 63 9.60 22.93 -10.45
N ASP A 64 9.69 22.43 -9.21
CA ASP A 64 9.60 23.26 -8.00
C ASP A 64 10.98 23.63 -7.47
N SER A 65 11.39 24.86 -7.78
CA SER A 65 12.61 25.51 -7.28
C SER A 65 12.80 25.54 -5.74
N LEU A 66 11.79 25.18 -4.94
CA LEU A 66 11.86 25.04 -3.48
C LEU A 66 12.06 23.58 -3.00
N ALA A 67 11.81 22.61 -3.88
CA ALA A 67 11.92 21.18 -3.62
C ALA A 67 13.28 20.63 -4.10
N ARG A 68 13.34 19.32 -4.35
CA ARG A 68 14.42 18.60 -5.06
C ARG A 68 13.80 17.43 -5.81
N ASP A 69 12.96 17.84 -6.75
CA ASP A 69 12.11 17.11 -7.67
C ASP A 69 12.73 17.04 -9.08
N GLU A 70 13.92 17.63 -9.30
CA GLU A 70 14.52 17.84 -10.62
C GLU A 70 14.75 16.51 -11.37
N GLU A 71 14.87 15.40 -10.63
CA GLU A 71 14.93 14.02 -11.13
C GLU A 71 13.64 13.60 -11.90
N PHE A 72 12.49 14.19 -11.54
CA PHE A 72 11.14 13.93 -12.00
C PHE A 72 10.57 15.04 -12.92
N THR A 73 11.42 15.84 -13.55
CA THR A 73 11.01 16.76 -14.63
C THR A 73 11.12 16.11 -16.02
N PRO A 74 10.52 16.69 -17.08
CA PRO A 74 10.62 16.18 -18.45
C PRO A 74 12.05 16.09 -18.98
N GLU A 75 12.91 17.04 -18.58
CA GLU A 75 14.31 17.14 -19.01
C GLU A 75 15.30 16.55 -17.98
N GLY A 76 14.82 16.23 -16.78
CA GLY A 76 15.57 15.56 -15.72
C GLY A 76 15.91 14.11 -16.06
N PRO A 77 16.80 13.45 -15.28
CA PRO A 77 17.31 12.11 -15.58
C PRO A 77 16.23 11.03 -15.77
N ARG A 78 15.06 11.08 -15.11
CA ARG A 78 13.96 10.13 -15.39
C ARG A 78 13.17 10.45 -16.65
N HIS A 79 13.41 11.60 -17.28
CA HIS A 79 12.70 12.14 -18.44
C HIS A 79 11.18 12.10 -18.22
N TRP A 80 10.72 12.59 -17.07
CA TRP A 80 9.38 12.38 -16.54
C TRP A 80 8.40 13.38 -17.14
N ASN A 81 7.66 12.91 -18.13
CA ASN A 81 6.75 13.70 -18.94
C ASN A 81 5.29 13.26 -18.75
N ASN A 82 4.35 14.00 -19.34
CA ASN A 82 2.91 13.73 -19.28
C ASN A 82 2.54 12.25 -19.52
N ASN A 83 3.21 11.57 -20.45
CA ASN A 83 2.94 10.15 -20.73
C ASN A 83 3.33 9.22 -19.56
N LYS A 84 4.40 9.54 -18.82
CA LYS A 84 4.79 8.82 -17.59
C LYS A 84 3.89 9.19 -16.41
N PHE A 85 3.62 10.48 -16.23
CA PHE A 85 2.70 10.98 -15.20
C PHE A 85 1.31 10.35 -15.30
N TYR A 86 0.63 10.49 -16.44
CA TYR A 86 -0.69 9.89 -16.63
C TYR A 86 -0.64 8.36 -16.59
N LYS A 87 0.45 7.69 -16.99
CA LYS A 87 0.61 6.24 -16.80
C LYS A 87 0.74 5.85 -15.33
N LYS A 88 1.44 6.65 -14.51
CA LYS A 88 1.55 6.46 -13.05
C LYS A 88 0.17 6.62 -12.40
N ILE A 89 -0.53 7.72 -12.65
CA ILE A 89 -1.92 7.97 -12.22
C ILE A 89 -2.84 6.80 -12.61
N ASN A 90 -2.77 6.36 -13.87
CA ASN A 90 -3.57 5.24 -14.39
C ASN A 90 -3.25 3.88 -13.75
N ASN A 91 -2.05 3.68 -13.20
CA ASN A 91 -1.70 2.47 -12.47
C ASN A 91 -2.07 2.57 -11.00
N THR A 92 -1.84 3.72 -10.35
CA THR A 92 -2.17 3.97 -8.95
C THR A 92 -3.67 3.81 -8.68
N TYR A 93 -4.55 4.34 -9.54
CA TYR A 93 -6.00 4.13 -9.33
C TYR A 93 -6.40 2.65 -9.48
N LYS A 94 -5.76 1.89 -10.38
CA LYS A 94 -6.05 0.46 -10.57
C LYS A 94 -5.65 -0.36 -9.35
N VAL A 95 -4.52 -0.03 -8.71
CA VAL A 95 -4.13 -0.62 -7.42
C VAL A 95 -5.17 -0.31 -6.35
N ILE A 96 -5.58 0.96 -6.21
CA ILE A 96 -6.62 1.38 -5.24
C ILE A 96 -7.96 0.65 -5.46
N MET A 97 -8.35 0.45 -6.72
CA MET A 97 -9.54 -0.33 -7.07
C MET A 97 -9.39 -1.82 -6.75
N ALA A 98 -8.23 -2.43 -7.06
CA ALA A 98 -7.96 -3.85 -6.84
C ALA A 98 -7.77 -4.24 -5.37
N LEU A 99 -7.52 -3.27 -4.48
CA LEU A 99 -7.54 -3.45 -3.02
C LEU A 99 -8.96 -3.62 -2.45
N GLY A 100 -10.00 -3.57 -3.29
CA GLY A 100 -11.39 -3.81 -2.94
C GLY A 100 -12.01 -4.99 -3.70
N GLU A 101 -12.81 -5.80 -3.03
CA GLU A 101 -13.60 -6.87 -3.66
C GLU A 101 -14.92 -6.32 -4.23
N SER A 102 -15.82 -5.87 -3.34
CA SER A 102 -17.15 -5.32 -3.64
C SER A 102 -17.15 -3.83 -3.97
N GLY A 103 -15.97 -3.21 -4.02
CA GLY A 103 -15.76 -1.78 -4.19
C GLY A 103 -14.47 -1.33 -3.48
N PRO A 104 -13.88 -0.20 -3.89
CA PRO A 104 -12.60 0.28 -3.38
C PRO A 104 -12.68 0.60 -1.87
N PRO A 105 -11.52 0.64 -1.17
CA PRO A 105 -11.44 0.96 0.25
C PRO A 105 -12.24 2.18 0.69
N VAL A 106 -12.65 2.20 1.96
CA VAL A 106 -13.28 3.39 2.56
C VAL A 106 -12.24 4.49 2.75
N ILE A 107 -11.01 4.09 3.11
CA ILE A 107 -9.89 4.99 3.41
C ILE A 107 -8.60 4.40 2.81
N VAL A 108 -7.79 5.25 2.18
CA VAL A 108 -6.45 4.91 1.68
C VAL A 108 -5.46 5.96 2.17
N GLY A 109 -4.55 5.54 3.06
CA GLY A 109 -3.34 6.31 3.37
C GLY A 109 -2.33 6.17 2.23
N LEU A 110 -1.78 7.28 1.76
CA LEU A 110 -0.76 7.33 0.72
C LEU A 110 0.51 7.97 1.26
N CYS A 111 1.66 7.62 0.67
CA CYS A 111 2.90 8.34 0.86
C CYS A 111 3.76 8.37 -0.41
N GLU A 112 4.77 9.24 -0.42
CA GLU A 112 5.53 9.60 -1.62
C GLU A 112 4.63 10.26 -2.68
N ILE A 113 3.72 11.10 -2.19
CA ILE A 113 2.85 12.01 -2.94
C ILE A 113 3.52 13.38 -2.92
N GLU A 114 3.68 14.02 -4.07
CA GLU A 114 4.25 15.36 -4.14
C GLU A 114 3.33 16.42 -3.54
N ASN A 115 2.24 16.76 -4.24
CA ASN A 115 1.43 17.93 -3.93
C ASN A 115 -0.08 17.63 -4.00
N ARG A 116 -0.88 18.69 -3.84
CA ARG A 116 -2.34 18.61 -3.96
C ARG A 116 -2.81 18.30 -5.39
N PHE A 117 -2.12 18.81 -6.42
CA PHE A 117 -2.49 18.64 -7.82
C PHE A 117 -2.44 17.15 -8.24
N VAL A 118 -1.38 16.42 -7.89
CA VAL A 118 -1.29 14.97 -8.22
C VAL A 118 -2.39 14.14 -7.56
N LEU A 119 -2.84 14.51 -6.35
CA LEU A 119 -3.95 13.86 -5.67
C LEU A 119 -5.29 14.14 -6.36
N GLU A 120 -5.50 15.37 -6.84
CA GLU A 120 -6.71 15.73 -7.58
C GLU A 120 -6.74 15.08 -8.97
N LYS A 121 -5.58 14.94 -9.63
CA LYS A 121 -5.43 14.11 -10.84
C LYS A 121 -5.70 12.62 -10.58
N LEU A 122 -5.28 12.09 -9.43
CA LEU A 122 -5.58 10.70 -9.05
C LEU A 122 -7.07 10.49 -8.75
N VAL A 123 -7.73 11.41 -8.04
CA VAL A 123 -9.10 11.23 -7.58
C VAL A 123 -10.14 11.62 -8.64
N TYR A 124 -9.99 12.78 -9.30
CA TYR A 124 -11.05 13.37 -10.12
C TYR A 124 -10.91 13.10 -11.64
N ASP A 125 -9.69 12.87 -12.14
CA ASP A 125 -9.48 12.54 -13.56
C ASP A 125 -9.50 11.02 -13.85
N THR A 126 -9.65 10.17 -12.82
CA THR A 126 -9.76 8.70 -12.93
C THR A 126 -11.15 8.18 -12.53
N PRO A 127 -11.45 6.87 -12.70
CA PRO A 127 -12.70 6.27 -12.22
C PRO A 127 -12.95 6.40 -10.70
N LEU A 128 -11.97 6.80 -9.88
CA LEU A 128 -12.16 7.01 -8.43
C LEU A 128 -13.20 8.10 -8.12
N LYS A 129 -13.42 9.05 -9.03
CA LYS A 129 -14.43 10.10 -8.90
C LYS A 129 -15.85 9.57 -8.66
N ASN A 130 -16.15 8.37 -9.16
CA ASN A 130 -17.45 7.71 -9.01
C ASN A 130 -17.72 7.21 -7.58
N PHE A 131 -16.74 7.24 -6.68
CA PHE A 131 -16.83 6.67 -5.33
C PHE A 131 -16.88 7.72 -4.20
N ASN A 132 -17.07 9.00 -4.55
CA ASN A 132 -17.10 10.16 -3.64
C ASN A 132 -15.85 10.27 -2.74
N TYR A 133 -14.68 10.02 -3.32
CA TYR A 133 -13.40 10.23 -2.65
C TYR A 133 -13.12 11.73 -2.43
N ARG A 134 -12.51 12.04 -1.29
CA ARG A 134 -12.01 13.35 -0.84
C ARG A 134 -10.60 13.20 -0.28
N ILE A 135 -9.89 14.32 -0.15
CA ILE A 135 -8.45 14.38 0.06
C ILE A 135 -8.12 15.20 1.32
N ILE A 136 -7.38 14.60 2.24
CA ILE A 136 -6.65 15.30 3.32
C ILE A 136 -5.15 15.12 3.07
N GLN A 137 -4.42 16.22 2.96
CA GLN A 137 -2.95 16.29 2.85
C GLN A 137 -2.53 17.67 3.39
N PHE A 138 -1.32 17.73 3.92
CA PHE A 138 -0.64 18.95 4.34
C PHE A 138 0.79 18.90 3.82
N GLU A 139 1.31 20.03 3.37
CA GLU A 139 2.73 20.18 3.02
C GLU A 139 3.60 19.93 4.25
N SER A 140 4.62 19.10 4.09
CA SER A 140 5.55 18.73 5.15
C SER A 140 7.00 19.09 4.77
N PRO A 141 7.92 19.25 5.74
CA PRO A 141 9.21 19.88 5.47
C PRO A 141 10.23 19.02 4.68
N ASP A 142 9.83 17.89 4.08
CA ASP A 142 10.74 16.98 3.38
C ASP A 142 11.43 17.66 2.19
N ARG A 143 12.76 17.59 2.13
CA ARG A 143 13.59 18.23 1.08
C ARG A 143 13.48 17.57 -0.31
N ARG A 144 12.32 17.06 -0.69
CA ARG A 144 11.95 16.52 -2.01
C ARG A 144 10.53 16.91 -2.40
N GLY A 145 9.86 17.75 -1.60
CA GLY A 145 8.46 18.13 -1.83
C GLY A 145 7.52 16.93 -1.86
N ILE A 146 7.68 15.93 -0.96
CA ILE A 146 6.75 14.78 -0.89
C ILE A 146 6.28 14.43 0.53
N ASP A 147 4.99 14.17 0.63
CA ASP A 147 4.19 14.07 1.84
C ASP A 147 3.55 12.69 2.06
N VAL A 148 2.69 12.65 3.09
CA VAL A 148 1.63 11.67 3.31
C VAL A 148 0.25 12.28 3.03
N ALA A 149 -0.68 11.47 2.55
CA ALA A 149 -2.06 11.88 2.29
C ALA A 149 -3.06 10.82 2.76
N LEU A 150 -4.31 11.22 2.96
CA LEU A 150 -5.43 10.33 3.26
C LEU A 150 -6.56 10.61 2.27
N LEU A 151 -6.85 9.62 1.42
CA LEU A 151 -8.05 9.57 0.60
C LEU A 151 -9.16 8.90 1.39
N TYR A 152 -10.35 9.48 1.44
CA TYR A 152 -11.50 8.89 2.12
C TYR A 152 -12.79 9.03 1.30
N ARG A 153 -13.68 8.04 1.40
CA ARG A 153 -15.00 8.08 0.77
C ARG A 153 -15.97 8.83 1.67
N ALA A 154 -16.32 10.06 1.31
CA ALA A 154 -17.06 10.99 2.18
C ALA A 154 -18.54 10.63 2.43
N ASN A 155 -19.03 9.52 1.87
CA ASN A 155 -20.33 8.93 2.22
C ASN A 155 -20.22 7.73 3.18
N LEU A 156 -19.00 7.42 3.66
CA LEU A 156 -18.67 6.29 4.53
C LEU A 156 -17.65 6.64 5.64
N PHE A 157 -17.02 7.82 5.57
CA PHE A 157 -16.16 8.38 6.61
C PHE A 157 -16.34 9.90 6.67
N GLU A 158 -16.58 10.43 7.87
CA GLU A 158 -16.73 11.85 8.16
C GLU A 158 -15.56 12.34 9.04
N PRO A 159 -14.57 13.07 8.49
CA PRO A 159 -13.50 13.65 9.29
C PRO A 159 -14.04 14.75 10.20
N LEU A 160 -13.85 14.58 11.51
CA LEU A 160 -14.18 15.58 12.52
C LEU A 160 -13.01 16.52 12.78
N PHE A 161 -11.77 16.05 12.55
CA PHE A 161 -10.54 16.80 12.81
C PHE A 161 -9.35 16.18 12.05
N SER A 162 -8.39 17.00 11.65
CA SER A 162 -7.11 16.54 11.08
C SER A 162 -5.97 17.52 11.35
N GLU A 163 -4.77 17.01 11.58
CA GLU A 163 -3.54 17.79 11.80
C GLU A 163 -2.33 17.09 11.15
N ALA A 164 -1.30 17.87 10.81
CA ALA A 164 0.06 17.38 10.65
C ALA A 164 0.77 17.42 12.01
N VAL A 165 1.39 16.30 12.40
CA VAL A 165 2.15 16.15 13.65
C VAL A 165 3.66 16.20 13.33
N PRO A 166 4.38 17.28 13.68
CA PRO A 166 5.74 17.49 13.20
C PRO A 166 6.79 16.50 13.74
N VAL A 167 7.68 16.02 12.86
CA VAL A 167 8.78 15.11 13.25
C VAL A 167 10.13 15.86 13.25
N LEU A 168 10.34 16.65 14.31
CA LEU A 168 11.52 17.49 14.48
C LEU A 168 12.62 16.79 15.29
N PHE A 169 13.77 16.47 14.68
CA PHE A 169 14.85 15.76 15.37
C PHE A 169 15.69 16.71 16.26
N PRO A 170 15.69 16.57 17.61
CA PRO A 170 16.45 17.45 18.49
C PRO A 170 17.97 17.25 18.38
N PHE A 171 18.39 16.07 17.92
CA PHE A 171 19.80 15.70 17.69
C PHE A 171 20.28 15.99 16.26
N ASP A 172 19.41 16.47 15.36
CA ASP A 172 19.75 16.87 13.99
C ASP A 172 18.73 17.89 13.48
N THR A 173 18.87 19.12 13.95
CA THR A 173 17.95 20.24 13.65
C THR A 173 18.06 20.75 12.21
N ALA A 174 19.05 20.29 11.44
CA ALA A 174 19.17 20.56 10.00
C ALA A 174 18.43 19.52 9.14
N SER A 175 18.24 18.30 9.66
CA SER A 175 17.41 17.28 9.02
C SER A 175 15.97 17.72 8.87
N ARG A 176 15.33 17.25 7.80
CA ARG A 176 13.90 17.40 7.57
C ARG A 176 13.34 16.02 7.15
N THR A 177 12.04 15.83 7.28
CA THR A 177 11.33 14.58 6.97
C THR A 177 9.85 14.90 6.80
N ARG A 178 9.06 13.91 6.35
CA ARG A 178 7.60 13.98 6.42
C ARG A 178 7.11 14.01 7.86
N ASP A 179 6.07 14.80 8.07
CA ASP A 179 5.27 14.80 9.27
C ASP A 179 4.29 13.61 9.29
N ILE A 180 3.59 13.42 10.40
CA ILE A 180 2.59 12.36 10.55
C ILE A 180 1.20 12.99 10.41
N LEU A 181 0.44 12.57 9.40
CA LEU A 181 -0.95 12.99 9.24
C LEU A 181 -1.83 12.23 10.23
N HIS A 182 -2.40 12.95 11.18
CA HIS A 182 -3.40 12.44 12.13
C HIS A 182 -4.79 12.91 11.69
N VAL A 183 -5.75 11.98 11.58
CA VAL A 183 -7.15 12.26 11.26
C VAL A 183 -8.06 11.55 12.26
N LYS A 184 -9.01 12.28 12.83
CA LYS A 184 -10.12 11.76 13.64
C LYS A 184 -11.41 11.86 12.85
N GLY A 185 -12.21 10.81 12.79
CA GLY A 185 -13.50 10.87 12.10
C GLY A 185 -14.44 9.70 12.40
N VAL A 186 -15.72 9.88 12.09
CA VAL A 186 -16.73 8.83 12.23
C VAL A 186 -16.66 7.90 11.03
N LEU A 187 -16.50 6.60 11.28
CA LEU A 187 -16.46 5.55 10.27
C LEU A 187 -17.83 4.86 10.19
N LEU A 188 -18.34 4.68 8.98
CA LEU A 188 -19.62 4.02 8.65
C LEU A 188 -20.86 4.55 9.41
N ASN A 189 -20.78 5.77 9.94
CA ASN A 189 -21.77 6.36 10.84
C ASN A 189 -21.97 5.57 12.16
N THR A 190 -20.99 4.75 12.58
CA THR A 190 -21.07 3.91 13.78
C THR A 190 -20.16 4.36 14.92
N ASP A 191 -18.87 4.60 14.65
CA ASP A 191 -17.86 4.83 15.71
C ASP A 191 -16.74 5.77 15.23
N THR A 192 -16.05 6.40 16.18
CA THR A 192 -14.97 7.37 15.91
C THR A 192 -13.61 6.70 15.89
N VAL A 193 -12.94 6.74 14.73
CA VAL A 193 -11.59 6.20 14.56
C VAL A 193 -10.53 7.31 14.50
N HIS A 194 -9.35 7.00 15.02
CA HIS A 194 -8.14 7.82 14.91
C HIS A 194 -7.14 7.13 13.97
N ILE A 195 -6.69 7.85 12.94
CA ILE A 195 -5.90 7.31 11.83
C ILE A 195 -4.60 8.09 11.71
N PHE A 196 -3.48 7.38 11.60
CA PHE A 196 -2.13 7.94 11.53
C PHE A 196 -1.41 7.49 10.26
N VAL A 197 -1.42 8.33 9.21
CA VAL A 197 -0.64 8.09 8.00
C VAL A 197 0.77 8.62 8.22
N ASN A 198 1.78 7.78 8.06
CA ASN A 198 3.18 8.12 8.32
C ASN A 198 4.12 7.45 7.31
N HIS A 199 5.22 8.12 6.99
CA HIS A 199 6.26 7.60 6.10
C HIS A 199 7.64 7.98 6.64
N TRP A 200 8.12 7.18 7.62
CA TRP A 200 9.36 7.42 8.36
C TRP A 200 10.60 7.57 7.45
N PRO A 201 11.67 8.24 7.94
CA PRO A 201 12.93 8.45 7.22
C PRO A 201 13.43 7.21 6.46
N SER A 202 13.84 7.42 5.21
CA SER A 202 14.34 6.37 4.31
C SER A 202 15.57 5.67 4.89
N ARG A 203 15.83 4.44 4.46
CA ARG A 203 17.05 3.67 4.78
C ARG A 203 18.24 4.03 3.87
N TYR A 204 18.15 5.16 3.17
CA TYR A 204 19.25 5.71 2.36
C TYR A 204 20.48 6.00 3.24
N GLY A 205 21.68 5.67 2.77
CA GLY A 205 22.89 5.65 3.60
C GLY A 205 23.04 4.41 4.50
N GLY A 206 22.06 3.49 4.50
CA GLY A 206 22.10 2.21 5.20
C GLY A 206 21.13 2.09 6.37
N TYR A 207 20.96 0.86 6.88
CA TYR A 207 20.05 0.61 7.99
C TYR A 207 20.55 1.25 9.30
N LEU A 208 21.76 0.92 9.76
CA LEU A 208 22.26 1.39 11.07
C LEU A 208 22.27 2.92 11.24
N PRO A 209 22.74 3.73 10.27
CA PRO A 209 22.72 5.20 10.40
C PRO A 209 21.30 5.81 10.45
N THR A 210 20.28 5.09 9.97
CA THR A 210 18.90 5.58 9.89
C THR A 210 18.03 5.12 11.06
N VAL A 211 18.49 4.18 11.89
CA VAL A 211 17.79 3.73 13.11
C VAL A 211 17.43 4.88 14.06
N PRO A 212 18.33 5.83 14.43
CA PRO A 212 17.99 6.88 15.40
C PRO A 212 16.81 7.76 14.97
N LYS A 213 16.80 8.20 13.70
CA LYS A 213 15.72 9.02 13.13
C LYS A 213 14.42 8.24 13.00
N ARG A 214 14.47 6.95 12.64
CA ARG A 214 13.28 6.10 12.56
C ARG A 214 12.69 5.78 13.94
N ASN A 215 13.54 5.52 14.93
CA ASN A 215 13.11 5.33 16.32
C ASN A 215 12.48 6.60 16.90
N TYR A 216 13.04 7.77 16.60
CA TYR A 216 12.45 9.04 17.03
C TYR A 216 11.09 9.30 16.38
N ALA A 217 10.93 9.04 15.08
CA ALA A 217 9.62 9.12 14.40
C ALA A 217 8.58 8.15 15.03
N ALA A 218 9.03 6.96 15.46
CA ALA A 218 8.18 6.02 16.20
C ALA A 218 7.80 6.52 17.61
N GLN A 219 8.70 7.22 18.29
CA GLN A 219 8.44 7.85 19.59
C GLN A 219 7.44 9.01 19.47
N VAL A 220 7.55 9.86 18.44
CA VAL A 220 6.57 10.93 18.14
C VAL A 220 5.19 10.32 17.87
N LEU A 221 5.11 9.27 17.05
CA LEU A 221 3.86 8.55 16.81
C LEU A 221 3.29 7.99 18.11
N LYS A 222 4.10 7.28 18.92
CA LYS A 222 3.63 6.67 20.17
C LYS A 222 3.11 7.74 21.13
N ALA A 223 3.87 8.82 21.37
CA ALA A 223 3.46 9.89 22.29
C ALA A 223 2.15 10.57 21.85
N LYS A 224 1.91 10.70 20.53
CA LYS A 224 0.64 11.22 20.03
C LYS A 224 -0.52 10.23 20.20
N THR A 225 -0.32 8.94 19.94
CA THR A 225 -1.34 7.90 20.20
C THR A 225 -1.65 7.78 21.70
N ASP A 226 -0.63 7.82 22.55
CA ASP A 226 -0.75 7.79 24.02
C ASP A 226 -1.56 8.99 24.54
N SER A 227 -1.54 10.14 23.86
CA SER A 227 -2.27 11.36 24.24
C SER A 227 -3.77 11.35 23.92
N ILE A 228 -4.28 10.23 23.39
CA ILE A 228 -5.68 10.06 22.93
C ILE A 228 -6.41 8.94 23.71
N LEU A 229 -5.65 8.09 24.42
CA LEU A 229 -6.14 6.93 25.20
C LEU A 229 -6.34 7.28 26.68
#